data_AF-A0A0S8B094-F1
#
_entry.id   AF-A0A0S8B094-F1
#
_cell.length_a   1.000
_cell.length_b   1.000
_cell.length_c   1.000
_cell.angle_alpha   90.00
_cell.angle_beta   90.00
_cell.angle_gamma   90.00
#
_symmetry.space_group_name_H-M   'P 1'
#
loop_
_entity.id
_entity.type
_entity.pdbx_description
1 polymer ?
#
loop_
_entity_poly.entity_id
_entity_poly.type
_entity_poly.pdbx_seq_one_letter_code
_entity_poly.pdbx_strand_id
1 'polypeptide(L)'
;MSILKIYGGRAVQTALAEVVKPVQITYLALDQPEPDTIEALADLTALTPYVSVSVQQMPSGEVDQVIIRAENGRELVFVGPPIGTQIAAVVSAVVVAGRGYSGLSAITREALTRLTSPVYLQILTTPS
;
A
#
# COMPACT_ATOMS: atom_id res chain seq x y z
N MET A 1 15.80 2.71 5.73
CA MET A 1 15.89 4.18 5.89
C MET A 1 14.48 4.75 6.10
N SER A 2 14.18 5.38 7.25
CA SER A 2 12.81 5.82 7.64
C SER A 2 12.06 6.68 6.59
N ILE A 3 10.76 6.40 6.41
CA ILE A 3 9.89 7.15 5.47
C ILE A 3 9.74 8.61 5.87
N LEU A 4 9.87 8.91 7.15
CA LEU A 4 9.80 10.27 7.67
C LEU A 4 10.99 11.12 7.20
N LYS A 5 12.14 10.48 6.94
CA LYS A 5 13.34 11.14 6.43
C LYS A 5 13.29 11.33 4.90
N ILE A 6 12.70 10.39 4.17
CA ILE A 6 12.67 10.39 2.71
C ILE A 6 11.57 11.30 2.16
N TYR A 7 10.37 11.23 2.74
CA TYR A 7 9.18 11.84 2.15
C TYR A 7 8.70 13.12 2.86
N GLY A 8 9.54 13.67 3.74
CA GLY A 8 9.21 14.83 4.55
C GLY A 8 8.11 14.48 5.56
N GLY A 9 8.50 14.04 6.76
CA GLY A 9 7.61 13.43 7.75
C GLY A 9 6.27 14.12 8.02
N ARG A 10 6.17 15.46 7.86
CA ARG A 10 4.89 16.18 7.94
C ARG A 10 3.89 15.79 6.84
N ALA A 11 4.33 15.62 5.59
CA ALA A 11 3.44 15.27 4.49
C ALA A 11 2.86 13.86 4.68
N VAL A 12 3.69 12.90 5.09
CA VAL A 12 3.27 11.52 5.41
C VAL A 12 2.29 11.52 6.59
N GLN A 13 2.60 12.27 7.66
CA GLN A 13 1.70 12.41 8.81
C GLN A 13 0.34 13.02 8.43
N THR A 14 0.34 14.08 7.61
CA THR A 14 -0.89 14.70 7.12
C THR A 14 -1.71 13.72 6.29
N ALA A 15 -1.08 12.96 5.38
CA ALA A 15 -1.78 12.00 4.56
C ALA A 15 -2.36 10.84 5.39
N LEU A 16 -1.61 10.33 6.38
CA LEU A 16 -2.08 9.26 7.26
C LEU A 16 -3.19 9.69 8.22
N ALA A 17 -3.34 10.99 8.49
CA ALA A 17 -4.47 11.50 9.26
C ALA A 17 -5.83 11.30 8.54
N GLU A 18 -5.84 11.10 7.23
CA GLU A 18 -7.05 10.77 6.46
C GLU A 18 -7.45 9.29 6.60
N VAL A 19 -6.58 8.44 7.13
CA VAL A 19 -6.86 7.01 7.33
C VAL A 19 -7.78 6.86 8.53
N VAL A 20 -9.03 6.47 8.26
CA VAL A 20 -10.09 6.30 9.28
C VAL A 20 -10.70 4.89 9.27
N LYS A 21 -10.29 4.05 8.31
CA LYS A 21 -10.71 2.66 8.15
C LYS A 21 -9.52 1.71 8.30
N PRO A 22 -9.74 0.50 8.84
CA PRO A 22 -8.69 -0.50 8.96
C PRO A 22 -8.07 -0.86 7.59
N VAL A 23 -6.75 -0.96 7.57
CA VAL A 23 -5.94 -1.42 6.42
C VAL A 23 -4.98 -2.50 6.90
N GLN A 24 -5.02 -3.65 6.23
CA GLN A 24 -4.11 -4.76 6.48
C GLN A 24 -3.03 -4.78 5.41
N ILE A 25 -1.77 -4.81 5.83
CA ILE A 25 -0.61 -4.96 4.95
C ILE A 25 0.01 -6.32 5.22
N THR A 26 0.21 -7.12 4.18
CA THR A 26 0.94 -8.38 4.25
C THR A 26 2.16 -8.30 3.35
N TYR A 27 3.36 -8.39 3.91
CA TYR A 27 4.59 -8.50 3.16
C TYR A 27 5.01 -9.98 3.10
N LEU A 28 4.95 -10.55 1.91
CA LEU A 28 5.44 -11.88 1.59
C LEU A 28 6.86 -11.74 1.03
N ALA A 29 7.86 -12.09 1.81
CA ALA A 29 9.27 -12.05 1.40
C ALA A 29 9.73 -13.40 0.87
N LEU A 30 10.41 -13.43 -0.27
CA LEU A 30 10.93 -14.65 -0.89
C LEU A 30 12.00 -15.32 -0.02
N ASP A 31 12.94 -14.54 0.50
CA ASP A 31 14.00 -15.02 1.39
C ASP A 31 14.01 -14.17 2.66
N GLN A 32 14.93 -13.21 2.74
CA GLN A 32 14.96 -12.25 3.82
C GLN A 32 14.15 -11.01 3.43
N PRO A 33 13.22 -10.55 4.29
CA PRO A 33 12.48 -9.34 4.00
C PRO A 33 13.43 -8.14 3.89
N GLU A 34 13.18 -7.32 2.87
CA GLU A 34 14.01 -6.19 2.50
C GLU A 34 14.01 -5.15 3.63
N PRO A 35 15.19 -4.78 4.20
CA PRO A 35 15.26 -3.95 5.41
C PRO A 35 14.58 -2.59 5.31
N ASP A 36 14.72 -1.88 4.19
CA ASP A 36 14.12 -0.56 4.02
C ASP A 36 12.59 -0.63 3.97
N THR A 37 12.06 -1.68 3.34
CA THR A 37 10.64 -2.01 3.30
C THR A 37 10.10 -2.30 4.69
N ILE A 38 10.79 -3.11 5.50
CA ILE A 38 10.37 -3.39 6.88
C ILE A 38 10.33 -2.10 7.72
N GLU A 39 11.39 -1.28 7.65
CA GLU A 39 11.45 -0.01 8.39
C GLU A 39 10.30 0.91 7.97
N ALA A 40 10.02 0.99 6.67
CA ALA A 40 8.91 1.77 6.16
C ALA A 40 7.54 1.28 6.65
N LEU A 41 7.32 -0.04 6.66
CA LEU A 41 6.07 -0.63 7.16
C LEU A 41 5.93 -0.43 8.68
N ALA A 42 7.02 -0.52 9.43
CA ALA A 42 7.03 -0.24 10.87
C ALA A 42 6.66 1.22 11.15
N ASP A 43 7.23 2.16 10.40
CA ASP A 43 6.88 3.58 10.50
C ASP A 43 5.38 3.81 10.26
N LEU A 44 4.76 3.13 9.29
CA LEU A 44 3.32 3.25 9.04
C LEU A 44 2.47 2.83 10.25
N THR A 45 2.80 1.72 10.90
CA THR A 45 2.09 1.25 12.10
C THR A 45 2.28 2.17 13.31
N ALA A 46 3.43 2.85 13.39
CA ALA A 46 3.70 3.82 14.45
C ALA A 46 2.93 5.14 14.26
N LEU A 47 2.59 5.48 13.00
CA LEU A 47 1.95 6.75 12.65
C LEU A 47 0.43 6.69 12.67
N THR A 48 -0.19 5.51 12.58
CA THR A 48 -1.65 5.38 12.63
C THR A 48 -2.10 4.03 13.22
N PRO A 49 -3.12 4.02 14.11
CA PRO A 49 -3.62 2.78 14.71
C PRO A 49 -4.48 1.95 13.74
N TYR A 50 -4.83 2.50 12.57
CA TYR A 50 -5.68 1.83 11.60
C TYR A 50 -4.92 0.90 10.65
N VAL A 51 -3.58 0.87 10.73
CA VAL A 51 -2.74 0.03 9.90
C VAL A 51 -2.18 -1.12 10.72
N SER A 52 -2.35 -2.34 10.23
CA SER A 52 -1.72 -3.54 10.77
C SER A 52 -0.82 -4.17 9.71
N VAL A 53 0.39 -4.57 10.10
CA VAL A 53 1.37 -5.21 9.21
C VAL A 53 1.63 -6.64 9.66
N SER A 54 1.65 -7.57 8.71
CA SER A 54 2.15 -8.94 8.86
C SER A 54 3.29 -9.16 7.88
N VAL A 55 4.42 -9.68 8.36
CA VAL A 55 5.56 -10.08 7.51
C VAL A 55 5.65 -11.60 7.57
N GLN A 56 5.69 -12.23 6.40
CA GLN A 56 5.71 -13.68 6.26
C GLN A 56 6.79 -14.07 5.24
N GLN A 57 7.51 -15.14 5.50
CA GLN A 57 8.40 -15.73 4.51
C GLN A 57 7.61 -16.66 3.59
N MET A 58 7.86 -16.55 2.30
CA MET A 58 7.29 -17.36 1.25
C MET A 58 8.42 -17.93 0.37
N PRO A 59 9.16 -18.93 0.87
CA PRO A 59 10.37 -19.46 0.21
C PRO A 59 10.09 -20.14 -1.15
N SER A 60 8.83 -20.43 -1.46
CA SER A 60 8.38 -20.97 -2.74
C SER A 60 7.81 -19.90 -3.69
N GLY A 61 7.91 -18.61 -3.34
CA GLY A 61 7.49 -17.53 -4.21
C GLY A 61 8.44 -17.36 -5.40
N GLU A 62 8.01 -16.60 -6.41
CA GLU A 62 8.91 -16.17 -7.48
C GLU A 62 9.55 -14.81 -7.17
N VAL A 63 8.83 -13.98 -6.42
CA VAL A 63 9.16 -12.60 -6.09
C VAL A 63 8.47 -12.18 -4.79
N ASP A 64 9.05 -11.20 -4.12
CA ASP A 64 8.41 -10.51 -3.00
C ASP A 64 7.04 -9.93 -3.38
N GLN A 65 6.14 -9.86 -2.41
CA GLN A 65 4.84 -9.22 -2.61
C GLN A 65 4.43 -8.39 -1.40
N VAL A 66 3.93 -7.18 -1.64
CA VAL A 66 3.26 -6.39 -0.61
C VAL A 66 1.79 -6.28 -0.98
N ILE A 67 0.95 -6.93 -0.17
CA ILE A 67 -0.50 -6.96 -0.34
C ILE A 67 -1.11 -5.95 0.62
N ILE A 68 -1.87 -5.00 0.10
CA ILE A 68 -2.62 -4.01 0.87
C ILE A 68 -4.10 -4.34 0.71
N ARG A 69 -4.74 -4.73 1.82
CA ARG A 69 -6.15 -5.09 1.87
C ARG A 69 -6.94 -4.03 2.64
N ALA A 70 -7.98 -3.51 2.02
CA ALA A 70 -8.94 -2.60 2.64
C ALA A 70 -10.02 -3.35 3.43
N GLU A 71 -10.72 -2.65 4.34
CA GLU A 71 -11.86 -3.19 5.13
C GLU A 71 -12.93 -3.88 4.25
N ASN A 72 -13.14 -3.40 3.03
CA ASN A 72 -14.14 -3.96 2.10
C ASN A 72 -13.65 -5.18 1.30
N GLY A 73 -12.49 -5.73 1.64
CA GLY A 73 -11.90 -6.91 0.99
C GLY A 73 -11.22 -6.65 -0.35
N ARG A 74 -11.16 -5.40 -0.82
CA ARG A 74 -10.38 -5.05 -2.01
C ARG A 74 -8.89 -5.06 -1.72
N GLU A 75 -8.12 -5.49 -2.70
CA GLU A 75 -6.67 -5.66 -2.58
C GLU A 75 -5.92 -4.91 -3.67
N LEU A 76 -4.74 -4.42 -3.30
CA LEU A 76 -3.70 -3.98 -4.20
C LEU A 76 -2.45 -4.79 -3.90
N VAL A 77 -1.80 -5.32 -4.94
CA VAL A 77 -0.59 -6.14 -4.81
C VAL A 77 0.56 -5.44 -5.51
N PHE A 78 1.61 -5.15 -4.76
CA PHE A 78 2.91 -4.77 -5.30
C PHE A 78 3.72 -6.05 -5.49
N VAL A 79 4.31 -6.20 -6.68
CA VAL A 79 5.12 -7.36 -7.06
C VAL A 79 6.58 -6.90 -7.11
N GLY A 80 7.42 -7.49 -6.25
CA GLY A 80 8.76 -7.02 -5.90
C GLY A 80 8.78 -6.20 -4.59
N PRO A 81 9.96 -6.02 -3.95
CA PRO A 81 10.07 -5.18 -2.77
C PRO A 81 9.88 -3.70 -3.17
N PRO A 82 8.97 -2.96 -2.53
CA PRO A 82 8.75 -1.55 -2.85
C PRO A 82 9.90 -0.71 -2.28
N ILE A 83 10.96 -0.52 -3.06
CA ILE A 83 12.15 0.26 -2.68
C ILE A 83 12.14 1.66 -3.29
N GLY A 84 12.91 2.58 -2.68
CA GLY A 84 13.07 3.94 -3.18
C GLY A 84 11.73 4.65 -3.31
N THR A 85 11.44 5.20 -4.50
CA THR A 85 10.21 5.95 -4.82
C THR A 85 8.94 5.12 -4.74
N GLN A 86 9.03 3.78 -4.81
CA GLN A 86 7.86 2.90 -4.71
C GLN A 86 7.28 2.86 -3.28
N ILE A 87 8.07 3.22 -2.27
CA ILE A 87 7.57 3.35 -0.89
C ILE A 87 6.46 4.42 -0.82
N ALA A 88 6.59 5.54 -1.55
CA ALA A 88 5.51 6.53 -1.61
C ALA A 88 4.22 5.96 -2.22
N ALA A 89 4.34 5.05 -3.19
CA ALA A 89 3.17 4.39 -3.78
C ALA A 89 2.48 3.47 -2.75
N VAL A 90 3.24 2.78 -1.89
CA VAL A 90 2.71 2.01 -0.76
C VAL A 90 1.96 2.93 0.22
N VAL A 91 2.58 4.05 0.64
CA VAL A 91 1.91 5.02 1.53
C VAL A 91 0.61 5.53 0.90
N SER A 92 0.64 5.91 -0.38
CA SER A 92 -0.53 6.39 -1.10
C SER A 92 -1.64 5.33 -1.15
N ALA A 93 -1.27 4.07 -1.41
CA ALA A 93 -2.21 2.97 -1.43
C ALA A 93 -2.86 2.71 -0.07
N VAL A 94 -2.10 2.80 1.03
CA VAL A 94 -2.65 2.72 2.39
C VAL A 94 -3.66 3.83 2.65
N VAL A 95 -3.33 5.07 2.28
CA VAL A 95 -4.25 6.22 2.44
C VAL A 95 -5.53 6.01 1.63
N VAL A 96 -5.41 5.58 0.37
CA VAL A 96 -6.56 5.30 -0.50
C VAL A 96 -7.42 4.16 0.05
N ALA A 97 -6.81 3.08 0.55
CA ALA A 97 -7.51 1.96 1.16
C ALA A 97 -8.22 2.35 2.46
N GLY A 98 -7.61 3.25 3.25
CA GLY A 98 -8.03 3.59 4.59
C GLY A 98 -8.92 4.83 4.73
N ARG A 99 -9.02 5.70 3.72
CA ARG A 99 -9.83 6.93 3.82
C ARG A 99 -11.34 6.69 3.67
N GLY A 100 -11.77 5.53 3.19
CA GLY A 100 -13.18 5.16 3.05
C GLY A 100 -13.94 5.81 1.87
N TYR A 101 -13.31 6.69 1.08
CA TYR A 101 -13.84 7.23 -0.17
C TYR A 101 -12.79 7.15 -1.30
N SER A 102 -13.21 7.14 -2.57
CA SER A 102 -12.28 6.95 -3.70
C SER A 102 -11.62 8.23 -4.21
N GLY A 103 -12.03 9.41 -3.73
CA GLY A 103 -11.59 10.71 -4.26
C GLY A 103 -12.00 10.97 -5.72
N LEU A 104 -12.71 10.04 -6.36
CA LEU A 104 -13.18 10.17 -7.73
C LEU A 104 -14.41 11.09 -7.81
N SER A 105 -14.51 11.81 -8.93
CA SER A 105 -15.70 12.59 -9.24
C SER A 105 -16.96 11.71 -9.25
N ALA A 106 -18.14 12.31 -9.06
CA ALA A 106 -19.40 11.58 -9.16
C ALA A 106 -19.57 10.92 -10.55
N ILE A 107 -19.24 11.66 -11.61
CA ILE A 107 -19.31 11.20 -13.00
C ILE A 107 -18.42 9.96 -13.22
N THR A 108 -17.17 9.99 -12.73
CA THR A 108 -16.25 8.86 -12.87
C THR A 108 -16.72 7.65 -12.08
N ARG A 109 -17.25 7.85 -10.86
CA ARG A 109 -17.80 6.73 -10.07
C ARG A 109 -18.96 6.06 -10.79
N GLU A 110 -19.88 6.86 -11.32
CA GLU A 110 -21.04 6.34 -12.06
C GLU A 110 -20.63 5.62 -13.35
N ALA A 111 -19.58 6.09 -14.02
CA ALA A 111 -19.02 5.37 -15.17
C ALA A 111 -18.44 4.00 -14.78
N LEU A 112 -17.70 3.94 -13.67
CA LEU A 112 -17.12 2.69 -13.18
C LEU A 112 -18.16 1.69 -12.67
N THR A 113 -19.30 2.14 -12.14
CA THR A 113 -20.39 1.23 -11.70
C THR A 113 -21.10 0.56 -12.88
N ARG A 114 -20.92 1.06 -14.11
CA ARG A 114 -21.48 0.45 -15.33
C ARG A 114 -20.60 -0.64 -15.93
N LEU A 115 -19.43 -0.91 -15.35
CA LEU A 115 -18.59 -2.03 -15.79
C LEU A 115 -19.29 -3.35 -15.48
N THR A 116 -19.56 -4.14 -16.51
CA THR A 116 -20.27 -5.43 -16.40
C THR A 116 -19.34 -6.64 -16.26
N SER A 117 -18.03 -6.43 -16.45
CA SER A 117 -17.01 -7.47 -16.36
C SER A 117 -15.92 -7.06 -15.37
N PRO A 118 -15.29 -8.03 -14.67
CA PRO A 118 -14.12 -7.76 -13.85
C PRO A 118 -12.99 -7.16 -14.70
N VAL A 119 -12.32 -6.13 -14.15
CA VAL A 119 -11.15 -5.51 -14.78
C VAL A 119 -9.92 -5.85 -13.95
N TYR A 120 -8.94 -6.49 -14.59
CA TYR A 120 -7.63 -6.77 -14.00
C TYR A 120 -6.63 -5.78 -14.59
N LEU A 121 -5.96 -5.01 -13.73
CA LEU A 121 -4.95 -4.03 -14.13
C LEU A 121 -3.59 -4.47 -13.61
N GLN A 122 -2.62 -4.58 -14.52
CA GLN A 122 -1.21 -4.81 -14.18
C GLN A 122 -0.40 -3.60 -14.67
N ILE A 123 0.32 -2.97 -13.76
CA ILE A 123 1.16 -1.81 -14.05
C ILE A 123 2.62 -2.24 -13.88
N LEU A 124 3.41 -2.08 -14.94
CA LEU A 124 4.84 -2.38 -14.93
C LEU A 124 5.59 -1.05 -14.76
N THR A 125 6.41 -0.95 -13.71
CA THR A 125 7.23 0.23 -13.44
C THR A 125 8.70 -0.17 -13.32
N THR A 126 9.58 0.74 -13.72
CA THR A 126 11.02 0.64 -13.48
C THR A 126 11.40 1.66 -12.43
N PRO A 127 12.13 1.30 -11.35
CA PRO A 127 12.69 2.28 -10.43
C PRO A 127 13.60 3.24 -11.21
N SER A 128 13.30 4.53 -11.17
CA SER A 128 14.11 5.61 -11.76
C SER A 128 15.07 6.21 -10.74
#